data_AF-A0A161VTC5-F1
#
_entry.id   AF-A0A161VTC5-F1
#
_cell.length_a   1.000
_cell.length_b   1.000
_cell.length_c   1.000
_cell.angle_alpha   90.00
_cell.angle_beta   90.00
_cell.angle_gamma   90.00
#
_symmetry.space_group_name_H-M   'P 1'
#
loop_
_entity.id
_entity.type
_entity.pdbx_description
1 polymer ?
#
loop_
_entity_poly.entity_id
_entity_poly.type
_entity_poly.pdbx_seq_one_letter_code
_entity_poly.pdbx_strand_id
1 'polypeptide(L)'
;MLSSADHTIAEARAKPANREGRDLVVGGRDAYMYKTEFGAAIRDCNIALDVPPGVVVFTVLYQDDDGADACAIGLEHVNDLESAVPAARK
;
A
#
# COMPACT_ATOMS: atom_id res chain seq x y z
N MET A 1 -3.41 5.65 -6.76
CA MET A 1 -3.29 4.19 -6.90
C MET A 1 -2.47 3.90 -8.15
N LEU A 2 -1.48 3.04 -8.04
CA LEU A 2 -0.63 2.55 -9.15
C LEU A 2 -0.81 1.03 -9.25
N SER A 3 -0.71 0.46 -10.44
CA SER A 3 -0.76 -0.99 -10.65
C SER A 3 0.36 -1.45 -11.57
N SER A 4 0.91 -2.64 -11.33
CA SER A 4 1.89 -3.26 -12.22
C SER A 4 1.64 -4.76 -12.32
N ALA A 5 1.78 -5.31 -13.53
CA ALA A 5 1.76 -6.76 -13.78
C ALA A 5 3.15 -7.40 -13.63
N ASP A 6 4.22 -6.60 -13.62
CA ASP A 6 5.61 -7.06 -13.57
C ASP A 6 6.20 -7.03 -12.15
N HIS A 7 5.52 -6.34 -11.23
CA HIS A 7 5.96 -6.19 -9.85
C HIS A 7 5.09 -6.98 -8.87
N THR A 8 5.70 -7.36 -7.75
CA THR A 8 5.06 -8.19 -6.72
C THR A 8 5.11 -7.53 -5.34
N ILE A 9 4.25 -8.02 -4.45
CA ILE A 9 4.29 -7.66 -3.03
C ILE A 9 5.62 -8.07 -2.36
N ALA A 10 6.25 -9.15 -2.81
CA ALA A 10 7.54 -9.61 -2.27
C ALA A 10 8.67 -8.60 -2.52
N GLU A 11 8.65 -7.93 -3.68
CA GLU A 11 9.61 -6.86 -3.97
C GLU A 11 9.40 -5.66 -3.03
N ALA A 12 8.15 -5.31 -2.72
CA ALA A 12 7.85 -4.24 -1.77
C ALA A 12 8.36 -4.56 -0.35
N ARG A 13 8.26 -5.82 0.08
CA ARG A 13 8.83 -6.30 1.36
C ARG A 13 10.35 -6.23 1.38
N ALA A 14 10.99 -6.64 0.29
CA ALA A 14 12.45 -6.72 0.20
C ALA A 14 13.13 -5.35 0.03
N LYS A 15 12.38 -4.28 -0.30
CA LYS A 15 12.93 -2.97 -0.64
C LYS A 15 13.38 -2.20 0.63
N PRO A 16 14.69 -1.95 0.84
CA PRO A 16 15.18 -1.32 2.08
C PRO A 16 14.74 0.13 2.29
N ALA A 17 14.36 0.81 1.20
CA ALA A 17 13.83 2.18 1.25
C ALA A 17 12.41 2.24 1.84
N ASN A 18 11.68 1.12 1.89
CA ASN A 18 10.36 1.03 2.49
C ASN A 18 10.52 0.89 4.00
N ARG A 19 10.04 1.88 4.76
CA ARG A 19 10.19 1.97 6.22
C ARG A 19 8.95 1.48 6.94
N GLU A 20 9.12 1.10 8.21
CA GLU A 20 8.01 0.69 9.10
C GLU A 20 7.06 -0.34 8.45
N GLY A 21 7.66 -1.25 7.69
CA GLY A 21 6.94 -2.23 6.91
C GLY A 21 6.24 -3.28 7.77
N ARG A 22 5.00 -3.63 7.42
CA ARG A 22 4.24 -4.71 8.07
C ARG A 22 3.28 -5.42 7.13
N ASP A 23 3.09 -6.71 7.38
CA ASP A 23 2.12 -7.53 6.65
C ASP A 23 0.69 -7.27 7.12
N LEU A 24 -0.25 -7.37 6.18
CA LEU A 24 -1.68 -7.18 6.36
C LEU A 24 -2.45 -8.19 5.51
N VAL A 25 -3.74 -8.33 5.78
CA VAL A 25 -4.67 -9.05 4.91
C VAL A 25 -5.83 -8.12 4.60
N VAL A 26 -6.14 -7.94 3.31
CA VAL A 26 -7.27 -7.11 2.86
C VAL A 26 -8.13 -7.91 1.89
N GLY A 27 -9.40 -8.12 2.24
CA GLY A 27 -10.30 -8.94 1.41
C GLY A 27 -9.83 -10.38 1.21
N GLY A 28 -9.09 -10.93 2.18
CA GLY A 28 -8.46 -12.25 2.06
C GLY A 28 -7.23 -12.31 1.16
N ARG A 29 -6.75 -11.17 0.64
CA ARG A 29 -5.51 -11.07 -0.16
C ARG A 29 -4.34 -10.62 0.70
N ASP A 30 -3.15 -11.02 0.29
CA ASP A 30 -1.90 -10.58 0.90
C ASP A 30 -1.69 -9.09 0.65
N ALA A 31 -1.31 -8.37 1.70
CA ALA A 31 -1.04 -6.94 1.63
C ALA A 31 0.18 -6.57 2.48
N TYR A 32 0.90 -5.53 2.06
CA TYR A 32 2.08 -5.04 2.75
C TYR A 32 2.02 -3.52 2.84
N MET A 33 1.97 -3.03 4.07
CA MET A 33 2.00 -1.61 4.34
C MET A 33 3.41 -1.15 4.63
N TYR A 34 3.80 0.01 4.11
CA TYR A 34 5.09 0.62 4.38
C TYR A 34 5.02 2.13 4.20
N LYS A 35 5.95 2.84 4.83
CA LYS A 35 6.14 4.27 4.66
C LYS A 35 7.28 4.57 3.70
N THR A 36 7.14 5.64 2.92
CA THR A 36 8.23 6.27 2.17
C THR A 36 8.31 7.75 2.52
N GLU A 37 9.47 8.36 2.31
CA GLU A 37 9.72 9.76 2.62
C GLU A 37 10.02 10.53 1.32
N PHE A 38 9.26 11.59 1.07
CA PHE A 38 9.50 12.50 -0.06
C PHE A 38 9.77 13.91 0.47
N GLY A 39 11.05 14.23 0.63
CA GLY A 39 11.48 15.52 1.17
C GLY A 39 11.26 15.64 2.69
N ALA A 40 11.42 16.85 3.21
CA ALA A 40 11.47 17.08 4.66
C ALA A 40 10.09 17.11 5.36
N ALA A 41 9.01 17.23 4.60
CA ALA A 41 7.67 17.51 5.14
C ALA A 41 6.57 16.53 4.69
N ILE A 42 6.77 15.81 3.58
CA ILE A 42 5.76 14.91 3.03
C ILE A 42 6.19 13.47 3.29
N ARG A 43 5.32 12.75 3.98
CA ARG A 43 5.43 11.31 4.16
C ARG A 43 4.31 10.63 3.38
N ASP A 44 4.59 9.39 3.00
CA ASP A 44 3.64 8.57 2.29
C ASP A 44 3.37 7.32 3.09
N CYS A 45 2.10 6.96 3.25
CA CYS A 45 1.74 5.60 3.62
C CYS A 45 1.30 4.85 2.37
N ASN A 46 1.98 3.74 2.11
CA ASN A 46 1.72 2.88 0.97
C ASN A 46 1.16 1.54 1.46
N ILE A 47 0.18 1.01 0.74
CA ILE A 47 -0.35 -0.34 0.92
C ILE A 47 -0.28 -1.04 -0.42
N ALA A 48 0.67 -1.97 -0.54
CA ALA A 48 0.78 -2.88 -1.67
C ALA A 48 -0.17 -4.06 -1.46
N LEU A 49 -1.08 -4.30 -2.40
CA LEU A 49 -2.07 -5.36 -2.40
C LEU A 49 -1.74 -6.34 -3.52
N ASP A 50 -1.65 -7.61 -3.18
CA ASP A 50 -1.38 -8.68 -4.14
C ASP A 50 -2.59 -8.89 -5.07
N VAL A 51 -2.34 -8.82 -6.39
CA VAL A 51 -3.36 -8.96 -7.43
C VAL A 51 -2.77 -9.67 -8.65
N PRO A 52 -3.01 -10.96 -8.86
CA PRO A 52 -2.45 -11.69 -9.98
C PRO A 52 -2.74 -11.02 -11.34
N PRO A 53 -1.71 -10.81 -12.20
CA PRO A 53 -0.35 -11.34 -12.08
C PRO A 53 0.66 -10.48 -11.29
N GLY A 54 0.27 -9.35 -10.70
CA GLY A 54 1.21 -8.45 -10.01
C GLY A 54 0.63 -7.77 -8.77
N VAL A 55 0.73 -6.44 -8.70
CA VAL A 55 0.49 -5.67 -7.48
C VAL A 55 -0.22 -4.35 -7.76
N VAL A 56 -1.06 -3.94 -6.82
CA VAL A 56 -1.68 -2.60 -6.75
C VAL A 56 -1.14 -1.88 -5.53
N VAL A 57 -0.73 -0.63 -5.68
CA VAL A 57 -0.26 0.21 -4.57
C VAL A 57 -1.21 1.37 -4.37
N PHE A 58 -1.76 1.46 -3.16
CA PHE A 58 -2.47 2.62 -2.66
C PHE A 58 -1.49 3.51 -1.90
N THR A 59 -1.53 4.81 -2.16
CA THR A 59 -0.61 5.79 -1.55
C THR A 59 -1.44 6.92 -0.98
N VAL A 60 -1.23 7.20 0.30
CA VAL A 60 -1.76 8.38 0.99
C VAL A 60 -0.59 9.30 1.30
N LEU A 61 -0.65 10.52 0.77
CA LEU A 61 0.30 11.59 1.07
C LEU A 61 -0.21 12.36 2.29
N TYR A 62 0.67 12.67 3.23
CA TYR A 62 0.33 13.42 4.43
C TYR A 62 1.50 14.29 4.90
N GLN A 63 1.20 15.35 5.63
CA GLN A 63 2.20 16.08 6.38
C GLN A 63 2.31 15.52 7.81
N ASP A 64 3.51 15.52 8.36
CA ASP A 64 3.79 14.96 9.69
C ASP A 64 3.05 15.72 10.81
N ASP A 65 2.70 16.98 10.58
CA ASP A 65 2.02 17.87 11.52
C ASP A 65 0.49 17.85 11.41
N ASP A 66 -0.09 17.07 10.48
CA ASP A 66 -1.53 16.94 10.32
C ASP A 66 -2.19 16.20 11.52
N GLY A 67 -1.41 15.55 12.38
CA GLY A 67 -1.88 14.86 13.59
C GLY A 67 -2.76 13.63 13.33
N ALA A 68 -2.92 13.23 12.08
CA ALA A 68 -3.72 12.09 11.64
C ALA A 68 -2.86 10.85 11.37
N ASP A 69 -3.40 9.66 11.65
CA ASP A 69 -2.79 8.41 11.22
C ASP A 69 -3.15 8.14 9.75
N ALA A 70 -2.33 8.67 8.84
CA ALA A 70 -2.48 8.48 7.40
C ALA A 70 -2.48 7.01 6.97
N CYS A 71 -1.84 6.11 7.73
CA CYS A 71 -1.85 4.69 7.43
C CYS A 71 -3.17 4.02 7.82
N ALA A 72 -3.78 4.45 8.92
CA ALA A 72 -5.13 4.01 9.28
C ALA A 72 -6.15 4.46 8.22
N ILE A 73 -6.09 5.74 7.80
CA ILE A 73 -6.94 6.29 6.74
C ILE A 73 -6.73 5.53 5.42
N GLY A 74 -5.47 5.29 5.05
CA GLY A 74 -5.14 4.51 3.87
C GLY A 74 -5.77 3.12 3.93
N LEU A 75 -5.66 2.43 5.06
CA LEU A 75 -6.23 1.09 5.22
C LEU A 75 -7.75 1.07 5.12
N GLU A 76 -8.44 2.06 5.69
CA GLU A 76 -9.89 2.23 5.54
C GLU A 76 -10.27 2.31 4.06
N HIS A 77 -9.64 3.20 3.31
CA HIS A 77 -9.91 3.37 1.88
C HIS A 77 -9.56 2.14 1.04
N VAL A 78 -8.49 1.39 1.38
CA VAL A 78 -8.21 0.14 0.68
C VAL A 78 -9.33 -0.85 0.90
N ASN A 79 -9.84 -1.00 2.14
CA ASN A 79 -10.97 -1.89 2.43
C ASN A 79 -12.24 -1.49 1.66
N ASP A 80 -12.53 -0.20 1.54
CA ASP A 80 -13.68 0.29 0.76
C ASP A 80 -13.57 -0.04 -0.73
N LEU A 81 -12.35 0.02 -1.28
CA LEU A 81 -12.08 -0.15 -2.70
C LEU A 81 -11.73 -1.59 -3.08
N GLU A 82 -11.57 -2.49 -2.11
CA GLU A 82 -11.01 -3.82 -2.33
C GLU A 82 -11.85 -4.64 -3.33
N SER A 83 -13.18 -4.51 -3.29
CA SER A 83 -14.09 -5.15 -4.23
C SER A 83 -14.02 -4.62 -5.66
N ALA A 84 -13.51 -3.41 -5.86
CA ALA A 84 -13.33 -2.78 -7.17
C ALA A 84 -11.98 -3.11 -7.80
N VAL A 85 -11.02 -3.59 -6.99
CA VAL A 85 -9.72 -4.06 -7.49
C VAL A 85 -9.93 -5.43 -8.14
N PRO A 86 -9.51 -5.63 -9.40
CA PRO A 86 -9.69 -6.90 -10.10
C PRO A 86 -9.19 -8.07 -9.24
N ALA A 87 -10.11 -8.99 -8.93
CA ALA A 87 -9.70 -10.28 -8.43
C ALA A 87 -8.87 -10.97 -9.52
N ALA A 88 -7.85 -11.72 -9.11
CA ALA A 88 -7.13 -12.63 -10.00
C ALA A 88 -8.11 -13.28 -10.98
N ARG A 89 -7.84 -13.21 -12.29
CA ARG A 89 -8.60 -14.04 -13.22
C ARG A 89 -8.37 -15.49 -12.82
N LYS A 90 -9.45 -16.20 -12.46
CA LYS A 90 -9.43 -17.66 -12.31
C LYS A 90 -9.01 -18.31 -13.62
#